data_AF-A0A922X6Y9-F1
#
_entry.id   AF-A0A922X6Y9-F1
#
_cell.length_a   1.000
_cell.length_b   1.000
_cell.length_c   1.000
_cell.angle_alpha   90.00
_cell.angle_beta   90.00
_cell.angle_gamma   90.00
#
_symmetry.space_group_name_H-M   'P 1'
#
loop_
_entity.id
_entity.type
_entity.pdbx_description
1 polymer ?
#
loop_
_entity_poly.entity_id
_entity_poly.type
_entity_poly.pdbx_seq_one_letter_code
_entity_poly.pdbx_strand_id
1 'polypeptide(L)'
;VVHRVQAARDDRYAGLRGYFHGASDSGATLEPGHVRLHSVRLHAQAGSIGRSLAELGLHGVEAEVTALRRGGKDVEPGPGVVLAAGDVVVVRGDGEAVSRAEDRLL
;
A
#
# COMPACT_ATOMS: atom_id res chain seq x y z
N VAL A 1 -26.21 -19.27 -19.70
CA VAL A 1 -25.19 -19.88 -18.82
C VAL A 1 -24.36 -18.74 -18.23
N VAL A 2 -24.31 -18.67 -16.90
CA VAL A 2 -23.59 -17.74 -15.99
C VAL A 2 -22.06 -17.71 -16.27
N HIS A 3 -21.30 -16.61 -16.17
CA HIS A 3 -20.89 -15.80 -15.01
C HIS A 3 -20.30 -14.46 -15.53
N ARG A 4 -20.80 -13.28 -15.13
CA ARG A 4 -20.45 -12.47 -13.95
C ARG A 4 -19.23 -11.54 -14.16
N VAL A 5 -19.54 -10.36 -14.73
CA VAL A 5 -19.05 -9.01 -14.43
C VAL A 5 -17.61 -8.90 -13.91
N GLN A 6 -16.70 -8.53 -14.81
CA GLN A 6 -15.41 -7.91 -14.44
C GLN A 6 -15.69 -6.48 -13.94
N ALA A 7 -15.73 -6.32 -12.62
CA ALA A 7 -15.79 -5.01 -11.98
C ALA A 7 -14.71 -4.94 -10.91
N ALA A 8 -13.64 -4.23 -11.22
CA ALA A 8 -12.87 -3.44 -10.28
C ALA A 8 -11.97 -2.47 -11.06
N ARG A 9 -12.62 -1.51 -11.73
CA ARG A 9 -12.06 -0.15 -11.80
C ARG A 9 -12.22 0.41 -10.40
N ASP A 10 -11.13 0.78 -9.74
CA ASP A 10 -11.17 1.85 -8.74
C ASP A 10 -9.79 2.49 -8.58
N ASP A 11 -9.76 3.74 -9.00
CA ASP A 11 -8.87 4.86 -8.70
C ASP A 11 -7.35 4.72 -8.66
N ARG A 12 -6.78 5.21 -9.76
CA ARG A 12 -5.59 6.08 -9.71
C ARG A 12 -5.96 7.40 -9.00
N TYR A 13 -5.04 7.86 -8.13
CA TYR A 13 -4.93 9.18 -7.49
C TYR A 13 -5.65 9.39 -6.14
N ALA A 14 -4.94 9.07 -5.07
CA ALA A 14 -4.93 9.92 -3.87
C ALA A 14 -3.61 10.71 -3.85
N GLY A 15 -3.53 11.71 -4.73
CA GLY A 15 -2.60 12.82 -4.54
C GLY A 15 -3.12 13.72 -3.42
N LEU A 16 -2.41 13.77 -2.31
CA LEU A 16 -2.33 14.96 -1.44
C LEU A 16 -1.02 14.85 -0.65
N ARG A 17 0.09 15.34 -1.20
CA ARG A 17 0.58 16.73 -1.11
C ARG A 17 1.30 16.99 0.22
N GLY A 18 2.62 16.92 0.13
CA GLY A 18 3.64 17.06 1.17
C GLY A 18 4.70 16.02 0.85
N TYR A 19 5.49 16.18 -0.21
CA TYR A 19 6.66 17.06 -0.21
C TYR A 19 6.76 17.84 -1.53
N PHE A 20 6.95 19.16 -1.42
CA PHE A 20 7.32 20.04 -2.53
C PHE A 20 8.61 19.54 -3.20
N HIS A 21 8.58 19.34 -4.52
CA HIS A 21 9.56 19.93 -5.43
C HIS A 21 8.80 20.49 -6.63
N GLY A 22 9.12 21.74 -6.97
CA GLY A 22 8.39 22.56 -7.92
C GLY A 22 8.36 21.98 -9.33
N ALA A 23 7.27 22.30 -10.02
CA ALA A 23 7.14 22.46 -11.46
C ALA A 23 8.22 21.77 -12.30
N SER A 24 7.90 20.60 -12.84
CA SER A 24 7.87 20.41 -14.29
C SER A 24 7.45 18.99 -14.60
N ASP A 25 6.51 18.91 -15.53
CA ASP A 25 6.23 17.74 -16.32
C ASP A 25 7.51 17.38 -17.11
N SER A 26 8.25 16.40 -16.63
CA SER A 26 9.25 15.68 -17.43
C SER A 26 9.58 14.38 -16.70
N GLY A 27 9.58 13.29 -17.46
CA GLY A 27 9.55 11.92 -16.98
C GLY A 27 10.32 11.69 -15.69
N ALA A 28 9.62 11.19 -14.67
CA ALA A 28 10.24 10.60 -13.50
C ALA A 28 11.05 9.40 -13.98
N THR A 29 12.25 9.69 -14.47
CA THR A 29 13.35 8.75 -14.56
C THR A 29 13.40 8.12 -13.18
N LEU A 30 13.14 6.82 -13.15
CA LEU A 30 13.14 5.99 -11.98
C LEU A 30 14.56 5.99 -11.44
N GLU A 31 14.95 7.02 -10.69
CA GLU A 31 16.22 7.02 -10.00
C GLU A 31 16.15 5.93 -8.93
N PRO A 32 16.98 4.88 -9.03
CA PRO A 32 17.02 3.82 -8.03
C PRO A 32 17.55 4.41 -6.72
N GLY A 33 16.80 4.26 -5.62
CA GLY A 33 17.22 4.64 -4.27
C GLY A 33 16.49 5.82 -3.62
N HIS A 34 15.39 6.33 -4.21
CA HIS A 34 14.54 7.28 -3.49
C HIS A 34 13.48 6.56 -2.66
N VAL A 35 13.55 6.74 -1.33
CA VAL A 35 12.52 6.26 -0.40
C VAL A 35 11.22 7.02 -0.60
N ARG A 36 10.13 6.29 -0.87
CA ARG A 36 8.79 6.82 -1.15
C ARG A 36 7.80 6.29 -0.14
N LEU A 37 6.71 7.04 0.05
CA LEU A 37 5.52 6.59 0.78
C LEU A 37 4.48 6.13 -0.24
N HIS A 38 3.87 4.98 0.02
CA HIS A 38 2.84 4.40 -0.84
C HIS A 38 1.70 3.82 -0.01
N SER A 39 0.48 4.09 -0.44
CA SER A 39 -0.73 3.67 0.27
C SER A 39 -1.42 2.55 -0.49
N VAL A 40 -1.43 1.35 0.08
CA VAL A 40 -2.07 0.15 -0.48
C VAL A 40 -3.43 -0.04 0.17
N ARG A 41 -4.49 -0.05 -0.63
CA ARG A 41 -5.85 -0.34 -0.15
C ARG A 41 -6.14 -1.83 -0.29
N LEU A 42 -6.43 -2.48 0.82
CA LEU A 42 -6.73 -3.90 0.87
C LEU A 42 -8.18 -4.15 0.44
N HIS A 43 -8.37 -4.73 -0.74
CA HIS A 43 -9.66 -5.24 -1.17
C HIS A 43 -10.01 -6.56 -0.48
N ALA A 44 -11.27 -6.98 -0.54
CA ALA A 44 -11.74 -8.21 0.10
C ALA A 44 -11.09 -9.51 -0.42
N GLN A 45 -10.42 -9.44 -1.59
CA GLN A 45 -9.69 -10.56 -2.18
C GLN A 45 -8.19 -10.54 -1.86
N ALA A 46 -7.72 -9.60 -1.02
CA ALA A 46 -6.31 -9.48 -0.72
C ALA A 46 -5.80 -10.72 0.04
N GLY A 47 -4.65 -11.24 -0.36
CA GLY A 47 -4.01 -12.39 0.28
C GLY A 47 -3.62 -12.14 1.75
N SER A 48 -3.53 -10.87 2.14
CA SER A 48 -3.26 -10.43 3.51
C SER A 48 -4.49 -10.38 4.43
N ILE A 49 -5.71 -10.48 3.89
CA ILE A 49 -6.93 -10.39 4.73
C ILE A 49 -6.96 -11.55 5.73
N GLY A 50 -7.14 -11.22 7.00
CA GLY A 50 -7.14 -12.19 8.10
C GLY A 50 -5.74 -12.58 8.58
N ARG A 51 -4.67 -12.04 8.00
CA ARG A 51 -3.29 -12.19 8.49
C ARG A 51 -2.87 -10.97 9.29
N SER A 52 -1.99 -11.19 10.26
CA SER A 52 -1.36 -10.11 11.01
C SER A 52 -0.22 -9.45 10.22
N LEU A 53 0.08 -8.18 10.53
CA LEU A 53 1.24 -7.48 9.95
C LEU A 53 2.56 -8.24 10.18
N ALA A 54 2.71 -8.92 11.32
CA ALA A 54 3.87 -9.75 11.59
C ALA A 54 3.98 -10.94 10.62
N GLU A 55 2.87 -11.61 10.30
CA GLU A 55 2.83 -12.75 9.38
C GLU A 55 3.21 -12.38 7.94
N LEU A 56 2.92 -11.13 7.52
CA LEU A 56 3.33 -10.65 6.19
C LEU A 56 4.84 -10.43 6.06
N GLY A 57 5.54 -10.29 7.19
CA GLY A 57 7.00 -10.18 7.22
C GLY A 57 7.55 -8.99 6.41
N LEU A 58 6.84 -7.85 6.39
CA LEU A 58 7.20 -6.69 5.55
C LEU A 58 8.64 -6.16 5.82
N HIS A 59 9.14 -6.38 7.03
CA HIS A 59 10.54 -6.14 7.39
C HIS A 59 11.54 -6.85 6.46
N GLY A 60 11.19 -8.02 5.92
CA GLY A 60 12.03 -8.80 5.02
C GLY A 60 12.07 -8.30 3.56
N VAL A 61 11.29 -7.27 3.21
CA VAL A 61 11.32 -6.65 1.87
C VAL A 61 11.84 -5.22 1.90
N GLU A 62 12.45 -4.80 3.02
CA GLU A 62 12.95 -3.44 3.24
C GLU A 62 11.83 -2.37 3.16
N ALA A 63 10.59 -2.79 3.44
CA ALA A 63 9.43 -1.91 3.51
C ALA A 63 8.91 -1.84 4.95
N GLU A 64 8.57 -0.62 5.37
CA GLU A 64 8.07 -0.34 6.70
C GLU A 64 6.62 0.16 6.63
N VAL A 65 5.74 -0.33 7.50
CA VAL A 65 4.39 0.23 7.61
C VAL A 65 4.43 1.45 8.51
N THR A 66 4.20 2.62 7.93
CA THR A 66 4.20 3.89 8.67
C THR A 66 2.82 4.24 9.22
N ALA A 67 1.75 3.76 8.58
CA ALA A 67 0.39 4.00 9.05
C ALA A 67 -0.57 2.91 8.56
N LEU A 68 -1.63 2.67 9.34
CA LEU A 68 -2.76 1.86 8.93
C LEU A 68 -4.03 2.68 9.13
N ARG A 69 -4.95 2.65 8.18
CA ARG A 69 -6.23 3.33 8.28
C ARG A 69 -7.37 2.37 7.99
N ARG A 70 -8.32 2.26 8.92
CA ARG A 70 -9.51 1.39 8.82
C ARG A 70 -10.76 2.23 8.84
N GLY A 71 -11.53 2.24 7.75
CA GLY A 71 -12.79 2.98 7.67
C GLY A 71 -12.64 4.48 7.97
N GLY A 72 -11.51 5.08 7.59
CA GLY A 72 -11.21 6.51 7.83
C GLY A 72 -10.59 6.83 9.20
N LYS A 73 -10.40 5.84 10.08
CA LYS A 73 -9.71 6.02 11.37
C LYS A 73 -8.28 5.52 11.29
N ASP A 74 -7.35 6.29 11.83
CA ASP A 74 -5.97 5.85 11.96
C ASP A 74 -5.89 4.77 13.04
N VAL A 75 -5.21 3.68 12.70
CA VAL A 75 -4.97 2.52 13.54
C VAL A 75 -3.46 2.39 13.69
N GLU A 76 -2.99 2.18 14.91
CA GLU A 76 -1.58 1.97 15.16
C GLU A 76 -1.12 0.65 14.51
N PRO A 77 -0.18 0.68 13.56
CA PRO A 77 0.33 -0.53 12.92
C PRO A 77 1.19 -1.30 13.92
N GLY A 78 0.66 -2.39 14.45
CA GLY A 78 1.36 -3.28 15.37
C GLY A 78 1.53 -4.69 14.79
N PRO A 79 2.49 -5.48 15.27
CA PRO A 79 2.74 -6.85 14.77
C PRO A 79 1.50 -7.76 14.92
N GLY A 80 0.68 -7.53 15.95
CA GLY A 80 -0.56 -8.28 16.19
C GLY A 80 -1.79 -7.73 15.46
N VAL A 81 -1.65 -6.68 14.64
CA VAL A 81 -2.79 -6.10 13.94
C VAL A 81 -3.17 -6.97 12.75
N VAL A 82 -4.37 -7.54 12.81
CA VAL A 82 -4.97 -8.33 11.74
C VAL A 82 -5.57 -7.40 10.69
N LEU A 83 -5.15 -7.59 9.44
CA LEU A 83 -5.62 -6.82 8.30
C LEU A 83 -7.01 -7.25 7.85
N ALA A 84 -7.84 -6.29 7.48
CA ALA A 84 -9.21 -6.48 7.07
C ALA A 84 -9.50 -5.78 5.74
N ALA A 85 -10.55 -6.26 5.06
CA ALA A 85 -11.00 -5.65 3.82
C ALA A 85 -11.42 -4.19 4.05
N GLY A 86 -10.94 -3.29 3.20
CA GLY A 86 -11.16 -1.86 3.31
C GLY A 86 -10.10 -1.12 4.13
N ASP A 87 -9.11 -1.82 4.67
CA ASP A 87 -7.94 -1.19 5.28
C ASP A 87 -7.06 -0.52 4.23
N VAL A 88 -6.39 0.56 4.65
CA VAL A 88 -5.38 1.28 3.86
C VAL A 88 -4.08 1.23 4.63
N VAL A 89 -3.09 0.52 4.09
CA VAL A 89 -1.76 0.36 4.67
C VAL A 89 -0.82 1.34 3.97
N VAL A 90 -0.18 2.22 4.72
CA VAL A 90 0.84 3.11 4.20
C VAL A 90 2.20 2.48 4.46
N VAL A 91 2.90 2.16 3.38
CA VAL A 91 4.25 1.59 3.40
C VAL A 91 5.28 2.63 2.95
N ARG A 92 6.47 2.53 3.53
CA ARG A 92 7.64 3.36 3.20
C ARG A 92 8.78 2.47 2.77
N GLY A 93 9.43 2.83 1.67
CA GLY A 93 10.62 2.15 1.19
C GLY A 93 11.03 2.64 -0.19
N ASP A 94 12.09 2.08 -0.73
CA ASP A 94 12.46 2.28 -2.13
C ASP A 94 11.42 1.69 -3.08
N GLY A 95 11.47 2.07 -4.36
CA GLY A 95 10.47 1.63 -5.35
C GLY A 95 10.30 0.11 -5.41
N GLU A 96 11.38 -0.65 -5.30
CA GLU A 96 11.33 -2.11 -5.30
C GLU A 96 10.79 -2.67 -3.98
N ALA A 97 11.18 -2.10 -2.84
CA ALA A 97 10.69 -2.49 -1.52
C ALA A 97 9.18 -2.29 -1.41
N VAL A 98 8.68 -1.15 -1.88
CA VAL A 98 7.25 -0.84 -1.93
C VAL A 98 6.50 -1.83 -2.82
N SER A 99 7.02 -2.14 -4.01
CA SER A 99 6.39 -3.10 -4.93
C SER A 99 6.28 -4.49 -4.29
N ARG A 100 7.36 -4.98 -3.64
CA ARG A 100 7.35 -6.27 -2.94
C ARG A 100 6.41 -6.27 -1.74
N ALA A 101 6.25 -5.14 -1.05
CA ALA A 101 5.29 -5.00 0.04
C ALA A 101 3.85 -5.05 -0.46
N GLU A 102 3.56 -4.37 -1.57
CA GLU A 102 2.26 -4.40 -2.25
C GLU A 102 1.89 -5.83 -2.65
N ASP A 103 2.81 -6.57 -3.27
CA ASP A 103 2.59 -7.98 -3.65
C ASP A 103 2.27 -8.91 -2.47
N ARG A 104 2.77 -8.60 -1.26
CA ARG A 104 2.44 -9.37 -0.04
C ARG A 104 1.13 -8.94 0.59
N LEU A 105 0.75 -7.68 0.36
CA LEU A 105 -0.47 -7.09 0.89
C LEU A 105 -1.68 -7.48 0.05
N LEU A 106 -1.54 -7.58 -1.27
CA LEU A 106 -2.63 -7.94 -2.18
C LEU A 106 -2.78 -9.44 -2.39
#